data_AF-A0A811LAK4-F1
#
_entry.id   AF-A0A811LAK4-F1
#
_cell.length_a   1.000
_cell.length_b   1.000
_cell.length_c   1.000
_cell.angle_alpha   90.00
_cell.angle_beta   90.00
_cell.angle_gamma   90.00
#
_symmetry.space_group_name_H-M   'P 1'
#
loop_
_entity.id
_entity.type
_entity.pdbx_description
1 polymer ?
#
loop_
_entity_poly.entity_id
_entity_poly.type
_entity_poly.pdbx_seq_one_letter_code
_entity_poly.pdbx_strand_id
1 'polypeptide(L)'
;MYGKTIISTLIVSIISYQVYTHLIYPFVFEFFKIGYHSTLKALKDELEQGVPVELQTNPRVIKHFFKVYHEFCMLRIIAKRDYRGMADPRDKRWVEYDQLNFKKGYLHKLRSYQV
;
A
#
# COMPACT_ATOMS: atom_id res chain seq x y z
N MET A 1 8.72 7.93 -48.47
CA MET A 1 8.96 8.85 -47.33
C MET A 1 8.38 8.35 -46.01
N TYR A 2 7.16 7.80 -45.99
CA TYR A 2 6.50 7.30 -44.76
C TYR A 2 7.28 6.25 -43.95
N GLY A 3 7.97 5.30 -44.60
CA GLY A 3 8.72 4.26 -43.87
C GLY A 3 9.86 4.81 -42.99
N LYS A 4 10.55 5.87 -43.43
CA LYS A 4 11.60 6.52 -42.64
C LYS A 4 11.02 7.22 -41.40
N THR A 5 9.88 7.89 -41.57
CA THR A 5 9.16 8.56 -40.47
C THR A 5 8.64 7.56 -39.45
N ILE A 6 8.08 6.42 -39.89
CA ILE A 6 7.61 5.35 -38.99
C ILE A 6 8.76 4.80 -38.16
N ILE A 7 9.91 4.51 -38.80
CA ILE A 7 11.10 3.99 -38.12
C ILE A 7 11.64 5.01 -37.11
N SER A 8 11.73 6.30 -37.47
CA SER A 8 12.19 7.33 -36.52
C SER A 8 11.25 7.46 -35.32
N THR A 9 9.93 7.42 -35.53
CA THR A 9 8.95 7.52 -34.43
C THR A 9 9.02 6.32 -33.49
N LEU A 10 9.24 5.11 -34.03
CA LEU A 10 9.44 3.91 -33.21
C LEU A 10 10.70 4.02 -32.36
N ILE A 11 11.81 4.48 -32.94
CA ILE A 11 13.07 4.67 -32.20
C ILE A 11 12.89 5.69 -31.07
N VAL A 12 12.28 6.85 -31.36
CA VAL A 12 12.02 7.88 -30.35
C VAL A 12 11.11 7.34 -29.24
N SER A 13 10.07 6.58 -29.58
CA SER A 13 9.18 5.95 -28.61
C SER A 13 9.91 4.96 -27.70
N ILE A 14 10.78 4.11 -28.25
CA ILE A 14 11.56 3.13 -27.49
C ILE A 14 12.53 3.85 -26.53
N ILE A 15 13.26 4.86 -27.02
CA ILE A 15 14.18 5.63 -26.18
C ILE A 15 13.41 6.36 -25.08
N SER A 16 12.28 6.98 -25.41
CA SER A 16 11.42 7.67 -24.44
C SER A 16 10.91 6.71 -23.37
N TYR A 17 10.49 5.50 -23.76
CA TYR A 17 10.07 4.46 -22.83
C TYR A 17 11.20 4.06 -21.89
N GLN A 18 12.41 3.82 -22.40
CA GLN A 18 13.58 3.47 -21.60
C GLN A 18 13.95 4.58 -20.61
N VAL A 19 13.95 5.84 -21.05
CA VAL A 19 14.19 6.99 -20.17
C VAL A 19 13.11 7.08 -19.09
N TYR A 20 11.85 6.90 -19.46
CA TYR A 20 10.75 6.93 -18.50
C TYR A 20 10.89 5.82 -17.45
N THR A 21 11.11 4.57 -17.84
CA THR A 21 11.14 3.42 -16.92
C THR A 21 12.39 3.40 -16.03
N HIS A 22 13.54 3.86 -16.53
CA HIS A 22 14.81 3.76 -15.81
C HIS A 22 15.21 5.04 -15.06
N LEU A 23 14.72 6.23 -15.46
CA LEU A 23 15.10 7.50 -14.84
C LEU A 23 13.91 8.19 -14.17
N ILE A 24 12.80 8.39 -14.89
CA ILE A 24 11.68 9.19 -14.39
C ILE A 24 10.85 8.40 -13.38
N TYR A 25 10.43 7.19 -13.72
CA TYR A 25 9.54 6.39 -12.90
C TYR A 25 10.12 6.04 -11.51
N PRO A 26 11.41 5.65 -11.37
CA PRO A 26 12.00 5.42 -10.04
C PRO A 26 11.97 6.67 -9.15
N PHE A 27 12.22 7.85 -9.74
CA PHE A 27 12.18 9.12 -9.03
C PHE A 27 10.75 9.47 -8.59
N VAL A 28 9.77 9.34 -9.49
CA VAL A 28 8.36 9.58 -9.19
C VAL A 28 7.82 8.57 -8.16
N PHE A 29 8.27 7.32 -8.22
CA PHE A 29 7.84 6.26 -7.32
C PHE A 29 8.19 6.54 -5.84
N GLU A 30 9.34 7.16 -5.56
CA GLU A 30 9.68 7.56 -4.19
C GLU A 30 8.72 8.63 -3.64
N PHE A 31 8.17 9.53 -4.47
CA PHE A 31 7.12 10.45 -4.02
C PHE A 31 5.82 9.71 -3.68
N PHE A 32 5.45 8.68 -4.44
CA PHE A 32 4.30 7.85 -4.11
C PHE A 32 4.47 7.12 -2.78
N LYS A 33 5.70 6.67 -2.44
CA LYS A 33 5.99 6.07 -1.13
C LYS A 33 5.68 7.01 0.04
N ILE A 34 5.91 8.31 -0.09
CA ILE A 34 5.56 9.29 0.95
C ILE A 34 4.05 9.26 1.22
N GLY A 35 3.24 9.21 0.17
CA GLY A 35 1.78 9.08 0.28
C GLY A 35 1.35 7.80 1.00
N TYR A 36 2.01 6.67 0.69
CA TYR A 36 1.72 5.39 1.35
C TYR A 36 2.00 5.43 2.85
N HIS A 37 3.07 6.10 3.28
CA HIS A 37 3.38 6.25 4.70
C HIS A 37 2.30 7.01 5.45
N SER A 38 1.85 8.16 4.93
CA SER A 38 0.77 8.95 5.54
C SER A 38 -0.54 8.16 5.64
N THR A 39 -0.92 7.46 4.58
CA THR A 39 -2.14 6.64 4.57
C THR A 39 -2.03 5.42 5.48
N LEU A 40 -0.90 4.71 5.49
CA LEU A 40 -0.67 3.59 6.40
C LEU A 40 -0.70 4.02 7.86
N LYS A 41 -0.17 5.20 8.17
CA LYS A 41 -0.25 5.78 9.51
C LYS A 41 -1.70 6.03 9.93
N ALA A 42 -2.49 6.69 9.08
CA ALA A 42 -3.91 6.94 9.37
C ALA A 42 -4.70 5.63 9.59
N LEU A 43 -4.52 4.65 8.70
CA LEU A 43 -5.16 3.33 8.82
C LEU A 43 -4.71 2.58 10.07
N LYS A 44 -3.41 2.62 10.40
CA LYS A 44 -2.86 2.02 11.62
C LYS A 44 -3.48 2.66 12.86
N ASP A 45 -3.50 3.99 12.93
CA ASP A 45 -4.07 4.73 14.06
C ASP A 45 -5.55 4.38 14.26
N GLU A 46 -6.33 4.28 13.17
CA GLU A 46 -7.74 3.89 13.22
C GLU A 46 -7.92 2.44 13.70
N LEU A 47 -7.09 1.51 13.22
CA LEU A 47 -7.11 0.11 13.64
C LEU A 47 -6.72 -0.06 15.11
N GLU A 48 -5.71 0.68 15.58
CA GLU A 48 -5.22 0.63 16.96
C GLU A 48 -6.17 1.30 17.96
N GLN A 49 -6.91 2.33 17.51
CA GLN A 49 -8.04 2.88 18.28
C GLN A 49 -9.15 1.84 18.48
N GLY A 50 -9.39 1.02 17.46
CA GLY A 50 -10.34 -0.09 17.48
C GLY A 50 -11.81 0.34 17.55
N VAL A 51 -12.72 -0.64 17.48
CA VAL A 51 -14.17 -0.42 17.62
C VAL A 51 -14.64 -0.35 19.10
N PRO A 52 -15.32 0.73 19.52
CA PRO A 52 -15.92 0.84 20.85
C PRO A 52 -16.77 -0.39 21.22
N VAL A 53 -16.73 -0.82 22.50
CA VAL A 53 -17.37 -2.08 22.96
C VAL A 53 -18.85 -2.11 22.62
N GLU A 54 -19.51 -0.95 22.71
CA GLU A 54 -20.92 -0.72 22.44
C GLU A 54 -21.28 -0.98 20.97
N LEU A 55 -20.32 -0.78 20.06
CA LEU A 55 -20.51 -0.91 18.61
C LEU A 55 -20.00 -2.24 18.05
N GLN A 56 -19.36 -3.08 18.87
CA GLN A 56 -18.83 -4.38 18.44
C GLN A 56 -19.91 -5.38 18.02
N THR A 57 -21.16 -5.20 18.47
CA THR A 57 -22.30 -6.03 18.06
C THR A 57 -22.92 -5.54 16.75
N ASN A 58 -22.56 -4.34 16.29
CA ASN A 58 -23.10 -3.78 15.06
C ASN A 58 -22.39 -4.38 13.83
N PRO A 59 -23.08 -5.18 13.00
CA PRO A 59 -22.46 -5.86 11.87
C PRO A 59 -21.90 -4.89 10.82
N ARG A 60 -22.48 -3.68 10.68
CA ARG A 60 -21.98 -2.67 9.74
C ARG A 60 -20.64 -2.11 10.19
N VAL A 61 -20.49 -1.86 11.49
CA VAL A 61 -19.25 -1.32 12.08
C VAL A 61 -18.13 -2.35 11.99
N ILE A 62 -18.42 -3.62 12.33
CA ILE A 62 -17.46 -4.72 12.19
C ILE A 62 -17.05 -4.92 10.73
N LYS A 63 -18.01 -4.91 9.78
CA LYS A 63 -17.70 -5.00 8.35
C LYS A 63 -16.80 -3.85 7.88
N HIS A 64 -17.06 -2.63 8.33
CA HIS A 64 -16.22 -1.49 8.02
C HIS A 64 -14.81 -1.65 8.58
N PHE A 65 -14.68 -2.06 9.85
CA PHE A 65 -13.39 -2.32 10.47
C PHE A 65 -12.57 -3.37 9.72
N PHE A 66 -13.18 -4.48 9.28
CA PHE A 66 -12.49 -5.47 8.45
C PHE A 66 -12.08 -4.93 7.09
N LYS A 67 -12.87 -4.01 6.51
CA LYS A 67 -12.50 -3.33 5.27
C LYS A 67 -11.26 -2.46 5.47
N VAL A 68 -11.21 -1.66 6.55
CA VAL A 68 -10.04 -0.85 6.91
C VAL A 68 -8.81 -1.74 7.15
N TYR A 69 -8.99 -2.86 7.85
CA TYR A 69 -7.90 -3.84 8.07
C TYR A 69 -7.39 -4.44 6.77
N HIS A 70 -8.29 -4.80 5.85
CA HIS A 70 -7.94 -5.31 4.53
C HIS A 70 -7.17 -4.26 3.71
N GLU A 71 -7.64 -3.02 3.68
CA GLU A 71 -6.98 -1.91 2.99
C GLU A 71 -5.58 -1.64 3.56
N PHE A 72 -5.43 -1.67 4.88
CA PHE A 72 -4.13 -1.58 5.55
C PHE A 72 -3.18 -2.70 5.10
N CYS A 73 -3.65 -3.95 5.07
CA CYS A 73 -2.83 -5.09 4.65
C CYS A 73 -2.40 -4.97 3.17
N MET A 74 -3.32 -4.61 2.29
CA MET A 74 -3.05 -4.41 0.87
C MET A 74 -2.05 -3.29 0.64
N LEU A 75 -2.28 -2.13 1.27
CA LEU A 75 -1.40 -0.98 1.14
C LEU A 75 0.01 -1.28 1.68
N ARG A 76 0.11 -2.02 2.79
CA ARG A 76 1.40 -2.44 3.35
C ARG A 76 2.19 -3.33 2.39
N ILE A 77 1.52 -4.26 1.70
CA ILE A 77 2.17 -5.12 0.69
C ILE A 77 2.68 -4.28 -0.48
N ILE A 78 1.90 -3.29 -0.92
CA ILE A 78 2.28 -2.39 -2.03
C ILE A 78 3.44 -1.49 -1.62
N ALA A 79 3.38 -0.90 -0.42
CA ALA A 79 4.38 0.03 0.09
C ALA A 79 5.77 -0.59 0.22
N LYS A 80 5.84 -1.89 0.54
CA LYS A 80 7.09 -2.66 0.63
C LYS A 80 7.74 -2.97 -0.73
N ARG A 81 7.04 -2.71 -1.84
CA ARG A 81 7.58 -2.94 -3.17
C ARG A 81 8.44 -1.76 -3.63
N ASP A 82 9.47 -2.06 -4.40
CA ASP A 82 10.22 -1.09 -5.17
C ASP A 82 9.46 -0.69 -6.44
N TYR A 83 10.04 0.23 -7.21
CA TYR A 83 9.47 0.67 -8.49
C TYR A 83 9.39 -0.45 -9.54
N ARG A 84 10.08 -1.58 -9.33
CA ARG A 84 10.00 -2.78 -10.19
C ARG A 84 8.92 -3.76 -9.71
N GLY A 85 8.23 -3.45 -8.62
CA GLY A 85 7.23 -4.32 -8.01
C GLY A 85 7.81 -5.44 -7.15
N MET A 86 9.12 -5.46 -6.92
CA MET A 86 9.80 -6.44 -6.07
C MET A 86 9.77 -5.98 -4.62
N ALA A 87 9.51 -6.89 -3.69
CA ALA A 87 9.62 -6.56 -2.27
C ALA A 87 11.09 -6.24 -1.94
N ASP A 88 11.35 -5.07 -1.35
CA ASP A 88 12.69 -4.71 -0.89
C ASP A 88 12.86 -5.11 0.58
N PRO A 89 13.59 -6.21 0.89
CA PRO A 89 13.78 -6.66 2.26
C PRO A 89 14.70 -5.72 3.08
N ARG A 90 15.38 -4.77 2.43
CA ARG A 90 16.28 -3.81 3.08
C ARG A 90 15.58 -2.50 3.44
N ASP A 91 14.38 -2.25 2.91
CA ASP A 91 13.61 -1.05 3.22
C ASP A 91 13.00 -1.11 4.62
N LYS A 92 13.74 -0.60 5.60
CA LYS A 92 13.33 -0.57 7.01
C LYS A 92 12.22 0.43 7.32
N ARG A 93 11.85 1.31 6.38
CA ARG A 93 10.83 2.36 6.60
C ARG A 93 9.45 1.78 6.96
N TRP A 94 9.19 0.53 6.58
CA TRP A 94 7.87 -0.11 6.74
C TRP A 94 7.77 -1.05 7.95
N VAL A 95 8.85 -1.27 8.69
CA VAL A 95 8.90 -2.24 9.80
C VAL A 95 7.88 -1.90 10.89
N GLU A 96 7.61 -0.62 11.13
CA GLU A 96 6.63 -0.20 12.12
C GLU A 96 5.18 -0.59 11.77
N TYR A 97 4.88 -0.89 10.51
CA TYR A 97 3.57 -1.32 10.05
C TYR A 97 3.44 -2.86 9.99
N ASP A 98 4.50 -3.59 10.34
CA ASP A 98 4.44 -5.05 10.43
C ASP A 98 3.67 -5.52 11.66
N GLN A 99 3.53 -4.66 12.65
CA GLN A 99 2.81 -4.91 13.89
C GLN A 99 1.70 -3.88 14.08
N LEU A 100 0.54 -4.36 14.50
CA LEU A 100 -0.57 -3.53 14.98
C LEU A 100 -0.67 -3.72 16.49
N ASN A 101 -0.56 -2.62 17.23
CA ASN A 101 -0.68 -2.61 18.68
C ASN A 101 -2.12 -2.24 19.06
N PHE A 102 -3.01 -3.23 18.99
CA PHE A 102 -4.38 -3.05 19.46
C PHE A 102 -4.38 -2.71 20.95
N LYS A 103 -5.22 -1.74 21.36
CA LYS A 103 -5.48 -1.50 22.79
C LYS A 103 -5.91 -2.80 23.48
N LYS A 104 -5.55 -2.96 24.76
CA LYS A 104 -5.93 -4.13 25.56
C LYS A 104 -7.47 -4.26 25.61
N GLY A 105 -7.99 -5.46 25.33
CA GLY A 105 -9.44 -5.77 25.34
C GLY A 105 -10.06 -6.10 23.97
N TYR A 106 -9.34 -5.87 22.87
CA TYR A 106 -9.87 -6.01 21.51
C TYR A 106 -9.68 -7.41 20.89
N LEU A 107 -8.63 -8.13 21.29
CA LEU A 107 -8.26 -9.43 20.70
C LEU A 107 -9.22 -10.59 21.03
N HIS A 108 -10.04 -10.47 22.06
CA HIS A 108 -10.83 -11.61 22.54
C HIS A 108 -11.95 -12.04 21.56
N LYS A 109 -12.37 -11.15 20.64
CA LYS A 109 -13.40 -11.45 19.62
C LYS A 109 -12.85 -11.76 18.24
N LEU A 110 -11.68 -11.27 17.83
CA LEU A 110 -11.15 -11.60 16.50
C LEU A 110 -10.81 -13.09 16.37
N ARG A 111 -10.38 -13.72 17.46
CA ARG A 111 -10.14 -15.17 17.53
C ARG A 111 -11.41 -16.01 17.39
N SER A 112 -12.58 -15.48 17.75
CA SER A 112 -13.86 -16.20 17.67
C SER A 112 -14.56 -16.09 16.32
N TYR A 113 -14.10 -15.21 15.43
CA TYR A 113 -14.63 -15.07 14.06
C TYR A 113 -13.74 -15.70 12.98
N GLN A 114 -12.60 -16.29 13.36
CA GLN A 114 -11.88 -17.24 12.51
C GLN A 114 -12.55 -18.62 12.62
N VAL A 115 -13.68 -18.79 11.93
CA VAL A 115 -14.27 -20.09 11.56
C VAL A 115 -14.41 -20.12 10.05
#